data_AF-A0AAW0U523-F1
#
_entry.id   AF-A0AAW0U523-F1
#
_cell.length_a   1.000
_cell.length_b   1.000
_cell.length_c   1.000
_cell.angle_alpha   90.00
_cell.angle_beta   90.00
_cell.angle_gamma   90.00
#
_symmetry.space_group_name_H-M   'P 1'
#
loop_
_entity.id
_entity.type
_entity.pdbx_description
1 polymer ?
#
loop_
_entity_poly.entity_id
_entity_poly.type
_entity_poly.pdbx_seq_one_letter_code
_entity_poly.pdbx_strand_id
1 'polypeptide(L)'
;MRIFGKMATVVAMSVVVMTLMVVQENNAARILMAVPIGSKSHGNFYMPLAEELARRNHTVTYVTGYEMSSSHPNIRVVVVPDVNIYEKMPNLFTTDTFTAMDAIYDDLKEVCIKALAFEAVQRLNDEKFDLLILCAALTECFLSFAHKLKVPFIYIYSNKFVGAYAALAGSPPFPSLEANFALDLEYPLTFTGRMMSTAQDLFDVLFNDWLG
;
A
#
# COMPACT_ATOMS: atom_id res chain seq x y z
N MET A 1 44.10 -17.54 45.24
CA MET A 1 43.56 -16.27 44.66
C MET A 1 43.28 -16.31 43.15
N ARG A 2 44.05 -17.02 42.30
CA ARG A 2 43.85 -17.04 40.83
C ARG A 2 42.59 -17.78 40.32
N ILE A 3 42.02 -18.71 41.08
CA ILE A 3 40.88 -19.54 40.66
C ILE A 3 39.55 -18.77 40.74
N PHE A 4 39.38 -17.94 41.77
CA PHE A 4 38.19 -17.08 41.94
C PHE A 4 38.04 -16.05 40.82
N GLY A 5 39.15 -15.49 40.31
CA GLY A 5 39.12 -14.57 39.18
C GLY A 5 38.60 -15.23 37.90
N LYS A 6 39.04 -16.47 37.60
CA LYS A 6 38.57 -17.22 36.42
C LYS A 6 37.09 -17.56 36.48
N MET A 7 36.59 -17.94 37.67
CA MET A 7 35.18 -18.28 37.86
C MET A 7 34.26 -17.05 37.71
N ALA A 8 34.69 -15.88 38.20
CA ALA A 8 33.99 -14.63 38.01
C ALA A 8 33.92 -14.22 36.52
N THR A 9 34.99 -14.42 35.75
CA THR A 9 35.01 -14.13 34.30
C THR A 9 34.06 -15.03 33.52
N VAL A 10 33.99 -16.32 33.85
CA VAL A 10 33.07 -17.27 33.19
C VAL A 10 31.62 -16.89 33.47
N VAL A 11 31.27 -16.61 34.73
CA VAL A 11 29.92 -16.16 35.10
C VAL A 11 29.54 -14.88 34.37
N ALA A 12 30.44 -13.89 34.30
CA ALA A 12 30.20 -12.64 33.58
C ALA A 12 29.97 -12.88 32.08
N MET A 13 30.76 -13.74 31.43
CA MET A 13 30.55 -14.11 30.02
C MET A 13 29.21 -14.84 29.82
N SER A 14 28.84 -15.77 30.70
CA SER A 14 27.56 -16.48 30.61
C SER A 14 26.37 -15.54 30.75
N VAL A 15 26.44 -14.54 31.64
CA VAL A 15 25.40 -13.51 31.79
C VAL A 15 25.30 -12.65 30.54
N VAL A 16 26.42 -12.21 29.95
CA VAL A 16 26.42 -11.42 28.70
C VAL A 16 25.79 -12.22 27.55
N VAL A 17 26.13 -13.51 27.41
CA VAL A 17 25.55 -14.38 26.39
C VAL A 17 24.06 -14.59 26.60
N MET A 18 23.61 -14.83 27.84
CA MET A 18 22.18 -14.94 28.16
C MET A 18 21.43 -13.62 27.88
N THR A 19 22.00 -12.46 28.21
CA THR A 19 21.40 -11.17 27.91
C THR A 19 21.26 -10.96 26.40
N LEU A 20 22.28 -11.29 25.61
CA LEU A 20 22.24 -11.21 24.14
C LEU A 20 21.21 -12.16 23.52
N MET A 21 20.97 -13.34 24.12
CA MET A 21 19.91 -14.26 23.68
C MET A 21 18.49 -13.79 24.03
N VAL A 22 18.35 -12.92 25.04
CA VAL A 22 17.06 -12.35 25.48
C VAL A 22 16.75 -11.01 24.79
N VAL A 23 17.73 -10.38 24.13
CA VAL A 23 17.45 -9.30 23.18
C VAL A 23 16.76 -9.92 21.97
N GLN A 24 15.44 -10.10 22.06
CA GLN A 24 14.62 -10.29 20.87
C GLN A 24 14.92 -9.12 19.93
N GLU A 25 15.08 -9.41 18.64
CA GLU A 25 15.16 -8.35 17.64
C GLU A 25 13.89 -7.49 17.80
N ASN A 26 14.06 -6.30 18.38
CA ASN A 26 13.04 -5.27 18.38
C ASN A 26 12.97 -4.76 16.94
N ASN A 27 12.27 -5.50 16.09
CA ASN A 27 12.18 -5.25 14.67
C ASN A 27 11.17 -4.12 14.40
N ALA A 28 11.38 -2.98 15.05
CA ALA A 28 10.55 -1.79 15.00
C ALA A 28 10.91 -0.95 13.77
N ALA A 29 10.40 -1.35 12.60
CA ALA A 29 10.54 -0.59 11.36
C ALA A 29 9.82 0.78 11.40
N ARG A 30 10.42 1.77 10.72
CA ARG A 30 9.82 3.06 10.38
C ARG A 30 9.17 2.96 9.00
N ILE A 31 7.85 2.97 8.95
CA ILE A 31 7.08 2.68 7.74
C ILE A 31 6.47 3.97 7.21
N LEU A 32 6.72 4.26 5.93
CA LEU A 32 5.96 5.26 5.18
C LEU A 32 4.82 4.54 4.46
N MET A 33 3.58 4.81 4.85
CA MET A 33 2.39 4.25 4.21
C MET A 33 1.73 5.35 3.39
N ALA A 34 1.90 5.30 2.06
CA ALA A 34 1.43 6.32 1.13
C ALA A 34 0.12 5.88 0.46
N VAL A 35 -0.98 6.49 0.90
CA VAL A 35 -2.33 6.24 0.41
C VAL A 35 -2.99 7.59 0.10
N PRO A 36 -2.45 8.36 -0.86
CA PRO A 36 -2.86 9.74 -1.11
C PRO A 36 -4.33 9.86 -1.58
N ILE A 37 -4.95 8.78 -2.03
CA ILE A 37 -6.37 8.75 -2.38
C ILE A 37 -7.21 9.10 -1.16
N GLY A 38 -7.82 10.29 -1.19
CA GLY A 38 -8.69 10.73 -0.12
C GLY A 38 -10.08 10.14 -0.24
N SER A 39 -10.28 8.90 0.23
CA SER A 39 -11.63 8.35 0.40
C SER A 39 -11.77 7.60 1.72
N LYS A 40 -12.99 7.62 2.26
CA LYS A 40 -13.31 6.96 3.54
C LYS A 40 -13.04 5.45 3.50
N SER A 41 -13.31 4.80 2.37
CA SER A 41 -13.07 3.36 2.19
C SER A 41 -11.59 2.99 2.33
N HIS A 42 -10.69 3.81 1.79
CA HIS A 42 -9.25 3.61 1.95
C HIS A 42 -8.85 3.78 3.41
N GLY A 43 -9.36 4.80 4.11
CA GLY A 43 -9.14 4.97 5.55
C GLY A 43 -9.58 3.75 6.37
N ASN A 44 -10.77 3.23 6.11
CA ASN A 44 -11.30 2.04 6.80
C ASN A 44 -10.47 0.77 6.57
N PHE A 45 -9.71 0.71 5.48
CA PHE A 45 -8.86 -0.44 5.16
C PHE A 45 -7.43 -0.27 5.69
N TYR A 46 -6.80 0.88 5.42
CA TYR A 46 -5.38 1.11 5.73
C TYR A 46 -5.12 1.54 7.18
N MET A 47 -6.03 2.27 7.82
CA MET A 47 -5.82 2.72 9.20
C MET A 47 -5.74 1.54 10.18
N PRO A 48 -6.64 0.53 10.16
CA PRO A 48 -6.49 -0.64 11.02
C PRO A 48 -5.17 -1.40 10.78
N LEU A 49 -4.69 -1.45 9.54
CA LEU A 49 -3.37 -2.02 9.23
C LEU A 49 -2.24 -1.20 9.87
N ALA A 50 -2.29 0.14 9.76
CA ALA A 50 -1.32 1.02 10.41
C ALA A 50 -1.34 0.86 11.95
N GLU A 51 -2.52 0.73 12.55
CA GLU A 51 -2.70 0.50 14.00
C GLU A 51 -2.14 -0.84 14.46
N GLU A 52 -2.35 -1.92 13.70
CA GLU A 52 -1.77 -3.22 14.04
C GLU A 52 -0.25 -3.25 13.87
N LEU A 53 0.29 -2.57 12.86
CA LEU A 53 1.75 -2.36 12.72
C LEU A 53 2.28 -1.57 13.92
N ALA A 54 1.59 -0.50 14.30
CA ALA A 54 1.97 0.34 15.42
C ALA A 54 1.94 -0.39 16.77
N ARG A 55 0.95 -1.28 16.97
CA ARG A 55 0.84 -2.18 18.14
C ARG A 55 2.00 -3.17 18.22
N ARG A 56 2.60 -3.53 17.08
CA ARG A 56 3.82 -4.36 16.98
C ARG A 56 5.10 -3.54 17.09
N ASN A 57 5.00 -2.31 17.62
CA ASN A 57 6.11 -1.41 17.89
C ASN A 57 6.74 -0.75 16.64
N HIS A 58 6.12 -0.87 15.46
CA HIS A 58 6.50 -0.08 14.29
C HIS A 58 6.06 1.38 14.46
N THR A 59 6.75 2.32 13.81
CA THR A 59 6.25 3.69 13.66
C THR A 59 5.74 3.92 12.25
N VAL A 60 4.51 4.39 12.09
CA VAL A 60 3.88 4.56 10.79
C VAL A 60 3.65 6.04 10.52
N THR A 61 4.19 6.54 9.40
CA THR A 61 3.75 7.80 8.80
C THR A 61 2.73 7.49 7.71
N TYR A 62 1.48 7.85 7.96
CA TYR A 62 0.35 7.58 7.08
C TYR A 62 -0.01 8.82 6.27
N VAL A 63 0.29 8.82 4.97
CA VAL A 63 -0.06 9.90 4.04
C VAL A 63 -1.41 9.60 3.42
N THR A 64 -2.38 10.51 3.58
CA THR A 64 -3.77 10.31 3.16
C THR A 64 -4.38 11.60 2.63
N GLY A 65 -5.27 11.50 1.64
CA GLY A 65 -6.10 12.61 1.19
C GLY A 65 -7.41 12.79 1.97
N TYR A 66 -7.73 11.84 2.86
CA TYR A 66 -8.97 11.82 3.63
C TYR A 66 -8.69 12.28 5.06
N GLU A 67 -9.48 13.25 5.51
CA GLU A 67 -9.39 13.82 6.86
C GLU A 67 -9.64 12.74 7.92
N MET A 68 -8.58 12.36 8.63
CA MET A 68 -8.63 11.39 9.71
C MET A 68 -7.46 11.56 10.67
N SER A 69 -7.57 10.91 11.83
CA SER A 69 -6.50 10.85 12.82
C SER A 69 -6.46 9.47 13.48
N SER A 70 -5.35 9.15 14.12
CA SER A 70 -5.24 8.02 15.06
C SER A 70 -4.78 8.56 16.40
N SER A 71 -5.26 7.95 17.48
CA SER A 71 -4.80 8.24 18.85
C SER A 71 -3.54 7.47 19.22
N HIS A 72 -3.07 6.57 18.36
CA HIS A 72 -1.91 5.74 18.65
C HIS A 72 -0.60 6.55 18.55
N PRO A 73 0.27 6.55 19.58
CA PRO A 73 1.47 7.43 19.63
C PRO A 73 2.50 7.13 18.54
N ASN A 74 2.53 5.90 18.03
CA ASN A 74 3.43 5.50 16.95
C ASN A 74 2.86 5.78 15.53
N ILE A 75 1.72 6.45 15.41
CA ILE A 75 1.13 6.82 14.12
C ILE A 75 1.14 8.33 13.96
N ARG A 76 1.74 8.79 12.86
CA ARG A 76 1.64 10.17 12.40
C ARG A 76 0.84 10.20 11.11
N VAL A 77 -0.27 10.93 11.10
CA VAL A 77 -1.07 11.14 9.89
C VAL A 77 -0.64 12.45 9.21
N VAL A 78 -0.39 12.38 7.91
CA VAL A 78 -0.15 13.55 7.04
C VAL A 78 -1.33 13.64 6.08
N VAL A 79 -2.23 14.60 6.35
CA VAL A 79 -3.40 14.84 5.50
C VAL A 79 -3.00 15.79 4.36
N VAL A 80 -3.19 15.33 3.13
CA VAL A 80 -2.99 16.12 1.91
C VAL A 80 -4.33 16.75 1.52
N PRO A 81 -4.43 18.08 1.38
CA PRO A 81 -5.66 18.73 0.94
C PRO A 81 -5.93 18.51 -0.55
N ASP A 82 -7.18 18.72 -0.98
CA ASP A 82 -7.61 18.79 -2.39
C ASP A 82 -7.34 17.54 -3.26
N VAL A 83 -7.13 16.39 -2.62
CA VAL A 83 -6.96 15.07 -3.27
C VAL A 83 -8.02 14.05 -2.83
N ASN A 84 -9.13 14.56 -2.27
CA ASN A 84 -10.30 13.77 -1.92
C ASN A 84 -11.17 13.54 -3.17
N ILE A 85 -11.20 12.31 -3.65
CA ILE A 85 -11.98 11.92 -4.84
C ILE A 85 -13.43 11.55 -4.50
N TYR A 86 -13.75 11.35 -3.22
CA TYR A 86 -15.07 10.90 -2.79
C TYR A 86 -16.14 11.92 -3.16
N GLU A 87 -15.86 13.21 -3.01
CA GLU A 87 -16.79 14.29 -3.35
C GLU A 87 -17.07 14.40 -4.86
N LYS A 88 -16.17 13.86 -5.69
CA LYS A 88 -16.27 13.88 -7.15
C LYS A 88 -16.81 12.58 -7.73
N MET A 89 -16.91 11.54 -6.91
CA MET A 89 -17.35 10.22 -7.35
C MET A 89 -18.85 10.26 -7.72
N PRO A 90 -19.22 9.87 -8.95
CA PRO A 90 -20.63 9.81 -9.33
C PRO A 90 -21.35 8.68 -8.58
N ASN A 91 -22.69 8.76 -8.56
CA ASN A 91 -23.49 7.74 -7.91
C ASN A 91 -23.43 6.42 -8.71
N LEU A 92 -22.66 5.46 -8.19
CA LEU A 92 -22.45 4.14 -8.79
C LEU A 92 -23.71 3.27 -8.86
N PHE A 93 -24.80 3.64 -8.18
CA PHE A 93 -26.10 2.94 -8.33
C PHE A 93 -26.88 3.38 -9.56
N THR A 94 -26.50 4.52 -10.16
CA THR A 94 -27.21 5.12 -11.32
C THR A 94 -26.31 5.32 -12.53
N THR A 95 -25.00 5.21 -12.34
CA THR A 95 -23.98 5.38 -13.38
C THR A 95 -23.23 4.06 -13.51
N ASP A 96 -23.07 3.58 -14.73
CA ASP A 96 -22.30 2.37 -15.00
C ASP A 96 -20.82 2.57 -14.61
N THR A 97 -20.15 1.46 -14.32
CA THR A 97 -18.77 1.46 -13.80
C THR A 97 -17.80 2.17 -14.75
N PHE A 98 -17.95 1.99 -16.05
CA PHE A 98 -17.05 2.58 -17.04
C PHE A 98 -17.16 4.10 -17.05
N THR A 99 -18.39 4.63 -17.16
CA THR A 99 -18.64 6.07 -17.10
C THR A 99 -18.19 6.67 -15.77
N ALA A 100 -18.38 5.96 -14.67
CA ALA A 100 -17.95 6.42 -13.36
C ALA A 100 -16.42 6.49 -13.23
N MET A 101 -15.70 5.51 -13.77
CA MET A 101 -14.24 5.49 -13.79
C MET A 101 -13.67 6.56 -14.71
N ASP A 102 -14.24 6.75 -15.89
CA ASP A 102 -13.83 7.80 -16.83
C ASP A 102 -13.98 9.19 -16.20
N ALA A 103 -15.09 9.44 -15.49
CA ALA A 103 -15.36 10.72 -14.83
C ALA A 103 -14.33 11.11 -13.75
N ILE A 104 -13.67 10.15 -13.12
CA ILE A 104 -12.66 10.40 -12.07
C ILE A 104 -11.23 10.12 -12.53
N TYR A 105 -11.03 9.70 -13.77
CA TYR A 105 -9.74 9.20 -14.24
C TYR A 105 -8.66 10.28 -14.21
N ASP A 106 -8.98 11.49 -14.66
CA ASP A 106 -8.05 12.61 -14.61
C ASP A 106 -7.76 13.07 -13.18
N ASP A 107 -8.77 13.06 -12.30
CA ASP A 107 -8.57 13.35 -10.88
C ASP A 107 -7.63 12.34 -10.22
N LEU A 108 -7.78 11.06 -10.52
CA LEU A 108 -6.90 10.00 -10.01
C LEU A 108 -5.45 10.19 -10.45
N LYS A 109 -5.21 10.62 -11.69
CA LYS A 109 -3.85 10.97 -12.16
C LYS A 109 -3.28 12.16 -11.38
N GLU A 110 -4.10 13.18 -11.12
CA GLU A 110 -3.67 14.38 -10.41
C GLU A 110 -3.40 14.13 -8.93
N VAL A 111 -4.12 13.21 -8.28
CA VAL A 111 -3.96 12.88 -6.85
C VAL A 111 -2.49 12.58 -6.54
N CYS A 112 -1.84 11.75 -7.34
CA CYS A 112 -0.45 11.38 -7.11
C CYS A 112 0.47 12.62 -7.15
N ILE A 113 0.35 13.43 -8.20
CA ILE A 113 1.20 14.61 -8.43
C ILE A 113 1.00 15.64 -7.32
N LYS A 114 -0.26 15.96 -6.98
CA LYS A 114 -0.60 16.93 -5.93
C LYS A 114 -0.12 16.47 -4.56
N ALA A 115 -0.34 15.19 -4.23
CA ALA A 115 0.12 14.63 -2.97
C ALA A 115 1.64 14.59 -2.87
N LEU A 116 2.32 14.21 -3.95
CA LEU A 116 3.78 14.24 -3.97
C LEU A 116 4.31 15.67 -3.83
N ALA A 117 3.72 16.66 -4.51
CA ALA A 117 4.14 18.06 -4.47
C ALA A 117 3.85 18.76 -3.13
N PHE A 118 3.00 18.18 -2.27
CA PHE A 118 2.63 18.78 -1.00
C PHE A 118 3.85 18.92 -0.08
N GLU A 119 4.02 20.11 0.51
CA GLU A 119 5.23 20.46 1.26
C GLU A 119 5.50 19.48 2.43
N ALA A 120 4.45 19.11 3.18
CA ALA A 120 4.61 18.18 4.29
C ALA A 120 5.03 16.78 3.84
N VAL A 121 4.62 16.35 2.64
CA VAL A 121 5.07 15.09 2.03
C VAL A 121 6.51 15.23 1.54
N GLN A 122 6.87 16.33 0.89
CA GLN A 122 8.25 16.57 0.44
C GLN A 122 9.27 16.54 1.58
N ARG A 123 8.92 17.06 2.77
CA ARG A 123 9.78 17.00 3.97
C ARG A 123 10.07 15.57 4.46
N LEU A 124 9.24 14.59 4.10
CA LEU A 124 9.49 13.17 4.45
C LEU A 124 10.76 12.62 3.77
N ASN A 125 11.26 13.29 2.73
CA ASN A 125 12.52 12.92 2.07
C ASN A 125 13.75 13.06 2.96
N ASP A 126 13.67 13.91 3.98
CA ASP A 126 14.77 14.18 4.90
C ASP A 126 14.68 13.29 6.17
N GLU A 127 13.66 12.43 6.22
CA GLU A 127 13.44 11.47 7.30
C GLU A 127 13.95 10.07 6.93
N LYS A 128 14.10 9.22 7.95
CA LYS A 128 14.49 7.81 7.78
C LYS A 128 13.26 6.90 7.79
N PHE A 129 13.22 6.00 6.83
CA PHE A 129 12.25 4.92 6.73
C PHE A 129 12.98 3.62 6.42
N ASP A 130 12.36 2.50 6.77
CA ASP A 130 12.86 1.14 6.50
C ASP A 130 12.00 0.42 5.45
N LEU A 131 10.75 0.89 5.25
CA LEU A 131 9.78 0.29 4.34
C LEU A 131 8.80 1.35 3.81
N LEU A 132 8.49 1.25 2.52
CA LEU A 132 7.41 1.98 1.88
C LEU A 132 6.22 1.04 1.62
N ILE A 133 5.01 1.44 1.99
CA ILE A 133 3.76 0.77 1.61
C ILE A 133 3.00 1.69 0.68
N LEU A 134 2.63 1.20 -0.49
CA LEU A 134 1.92 1.95 -1.53
C LEU A 134 0.55 1.33 -1.79
N CYS A 135 -0.46 2.18 -1.95
CA CYS A 135 -1.74 1.75 -2.51
C CYS A 135 -1.58 1.48 -4.01
N ALA A 136 -1.90 0.29 -4.51
CA ALA A 136 -1.83 -0.04 -5.92
C ALA A 136 -3.00 0.57 -6.73
N ALA A 137 -3.03 1.90 -6.77
CA ALA A 137 -4.09 2.70 -7.35
C ALA A 137 -3.52 4.03 -7.88
N LEU A 138 -2.65 3.95 -8.88
CA LEU A 138 -1.99 5.12 -9.48
C LEU A 138 -1.14 5.92 -8.50
N THR A 139 -0.45 5.25 -7.57
CA THR A 139 0.43 5.90 -6.57
C THR A 139 1.93 5.78 -6.88
N GLU A 140 2.29 5.39 -8.11
CA GLU A 140 3.68 5.15 -8.56
C GLU A 140 4.58 6.36 -8.40
N CYS A 141 4.04 7.58 -8.39
CA CYS A 141 4.86 8.77 -8.15
C CYS A 141 5.60 8.71 -6.80
N PHE A 142 5.08 7.98 -5.81
CA PHE A 142 5.74 7.76 -4.52
C PHE A 142 6.90 6.72 -4.59
N LEU A 143 7.07 5.98 -5.69
CA LEU A 143 8.28 5.17 -5.90
C LEU A 143 9.56 6.02 -5.93
N SER A 144 9.43 7.33 -6.19
CA SER A 144 10.52 8.29 -6.01
C SER A 144 11.12 8.26 -4.59
N PHE A 145 10.29 8.05 -3.55
CA PHE A 145 10.75 7.86 -2.18
C PHE A 145 11.53 6.55 -2.01
N ALA A 146 11.03 5.43 -2.56
CA ALA A 146 11.77 4.17 -2.51
C ALA A 146 13.17 4.32 -3.15
N HIS A 147 13.25 4.99 -4.30
CA HIS A 147 14.52 5.24 -4.98
C HIS A 147 15.45 6.19 -4.22
N LYS A 148 14.92 7.28 -3.64
CA LYS A 148 15.72 8.29 -2.92
C LYS A 148 16.17 7.79 -1.55
N LEU A 149 15.26 7.21 -0.78
CA LEU A 149 15.52 6.69 0.56
C LEU A 149 16.22 5.32 0.55
N LYS A 150 16.29 4.66 -0.62
CA LYS A 150 16.89 3.33 -0.81
C LYS A 150 16.23 2.26 0.07
N VAL A 151 14.90 2.28 0.13
CA VAL A 151 14.10 1.34 0.92
C VAL A 151 13.30 0.40 0.01
N PRO A 152 13.03 -0.84 0.45
CA PRO A 152 12.08 -1.70 -0.24
C PRO A 152 10.66 -1.11 -0.16
N PHE A 153 9.81 -1.50 -1.11
CA PHE A 153 8.40 -1.14 -1.11
C PHE A 153 7.50 -2.36 -1.23
N ILE A 154 6.27 -2.23 -0.75
CA ILE A 154 5.19 -3.23 -0.88
C ILE A 154 3.96 -2.54 -1.46
N TYR A 155 3.35 -3.16 -2.46
CA TYR A 155 2.00 -2.79 -2.91
C TYR A 155 0.94 -3.50 -2.09
N ILE A 156 -0.03 -2.73 -1.62
CA ILE A 156 -1.26 -3.23 -1.02
C ILE A 156 -2.41 -2.61 -1.80
N TYR A 157 -3.51 -3.35 -1.93
CA TYR A 157 -4.71 -2.83 -2.57
C TYR A 157 -5.93 -3.18 -1.72
N SER A 158 -6.85 -2.22 -1.58
CA SER A 158 -8.12 -2.39 -0.87
C SER A 158 -9.17 -3.14 -1.71
N ASN A 159 -8.82 -3.48 -2.96
CA ASN A 159 -9.62 -4.23 -3.90
C ASN A 159 -8.78 -5.35 -4.53
N LYS A 160 -9.35 -6.15 -5.42
CA LYS A 160 -8.58 -7.14 -6.20
C LYS A 160 -7.62 -6.43 -7.14
N PHE A 161 -6.40 -6.95 -7.31
CA PHE A 161 -5.50 -6.43 -8.33
C PHE A 161 -6.10 -6.62 -9.72
N VAL A 162 -5.98 -5.60 -10.56
CA VAL A 162 -6.48 -5.59 -11.95
C VAL A 162 -5.39 -5.10 -12.89
N GLY A 163 -5.47 -5.48 -14.17
CA GLY A 163 -4.52 -5.08 -15.21
C GLY A 163 -3.07 -5.37 -14.84
N ALA A 164 -2.19 -4.38 -15.05
CA ALA A 164 -0.76 -4.51 -14.80
C ALA A 164 -0.42 -4.88 -13.34
N TYR A 165 -1.20 -4.42 -12.35
CA TYR A 165 -0.96 -4.80 -10.95
C TYR A 165 -1.22 -6.28 -10.69
N ALA A 166 -2.18 -6.89 -11.39
CA ALA A 166 -2.45 -8.32 -11.27
C ALA A 166 -1.26 -9.13 -11.77
N ALA A 167 -0.66 -8.72 -12.90
CA ALA A 167 0.56 -9.33 -13.43
C ALA A 167 1.75 -9.16 -12.46
N LEU A 168 1.97 -7.94 -11.94
CA LEU A 168 3.02 -7.66 -10.95
C LEU A 168 2.86 -8.46 -9.65
N ALA A 169 1.62 -8.68 -9.21
CA ALA A 169 1.31 -9.48 -8.03
C ALA A 169 1.37 -11.00 -8.28
N GLY A 170 1.59 -11.44 -9.52
CA GLY A 170 1.52 -12.86 -9.89
C GLY A 170 0.11 -13.44 -9.74
N SER A 171 -0.93 -12.61 -9.90
CA SER A 171 -2.33 -12.96 -9.77
C SER A 171 -2.97 -13.07 -11.16
N PRO A 172 -2.97 -14.26 -11.80
CA PRO A 172 -3.56 -14.42 -13.13
C PRO A 172 -5.09 -14.22 -13.07
N PRO A 173 -5.72 -13.66 -14.12
CA PRO A 173 -7.16 -13.58 -14.19
C PRO A 173 -7.78 -14.97 -14.44
N PHE A 174 -8.98 -15.18 -13.89
CA PHE A 174 -9.76 -16.42 -14.06
C PHE A 174 -11.09 -16.12 -14.76
N PRO A 175 -11.10 -15.88 -16.10
CA PRO A 175 -12.29 -15.46 -16.85
C PRO A 175 -13.42 -16.50 -16.86
N SER A 176 -13.12 -17.74 -16.44
CA SER A 176 -14.12 -18.79 -16.23
C SER A 176 -14.88 -18.63 -14.92
N LEU A 177 -14.42 -17.83 -13.97
CA LEU A 177 -15.05 -17.64 -12.67
C LEU A 177 -15.53 -16.20 -12.48
N GLU A 178 -14.73 -15.25 -12.97
CA GLU A 178 -14.97 -13.82 -12.79
C GLU A 178 -14.98 -13.10 -14.13
N ALA A 179 -15.79 -12.06 -14.23
CA ALA A 179 -15.76 -11.13 -15.35
C ALA A 179 -14.45 -10.33 -15.31
N ASN A 180 -13.90 -10.04 -16.49
CA ASN A 180 -12.85 -9.03 -16.62
C ASN A 180 -13.40 -7.68 -16.10
N PHE A 181 -12.56 -6.92 -15.39
CA PHE A 181 -12.97 -5.68 -14.72
C PHE A 181 -13.49 -4.60 -15.68
N ALA A 182 -13.08 -4.61 -16.95
CA ALA A 182 -13.54 -3.67 -17.97
C ALA A 182 -14.90 -4.03 -18.57
N LEU A 183 -15.47 -5.21 -18.26
CA LEU A 183 -16.73 -5.67 -18.80
C LEU A 183 -17.83 -5.63 -17.72
N ASP A 184 -18.93 -4.97 -18.03
CA ASP A 184 -20.13 -4.98 -17.18
C ASP A 184 -21.00 -6.20 -17.51
N LEU A 185 -20.64 -7.36 -16.92
CA LEU A 185 -21.32 -8.64 -17.14
C LEU A 185 -22.13 -9.06 -15.93
N GLU A 186 -23.35 -9.52 -16.17
CA GLU A 186 -24.22 -10.08 -15.13
C GLU A 186 -23.75 -11.46 -14.66
N TYR A 187 -23.94 -11.74 -13.38
CA TYR A 187 -23.67 -13.04 -12.76
C TYR A 187 -24.97 -13.85 -12.57
N PRO A 188 -24.95 -15.17 -12.79
CA PRO A 188 -23.80 -16.00 -13.17
C PRO A 188 -23.39 -15.85 -14.64
N LEU A 189 -22.08 -15.88 -14.91
CA LEU A 189 -21.57 -15.68 -16.27
C LEU A 189 -22.00 -16.78 -17.23
N THR A 190 -22.59 -16.36 -18.35
CA THR A 190 -22.88 -17.21 -19.50
C THR A 190 -21.59 -17.68 -20.18
N PHE A 191 -21.69 -18.70 -21.04
CA PHE A 191 -20.55 -19.12 -21.88
C PHE A 191 -19.97 -17.94 -22.67
N THR A 192 -20.83 -17.13 -23.28
CA THR A 192 -20.39 -15.95 -24.03
C THR A 192 -19.70 -14.92 -23.14
N GLY A 193 -20.22 -14.66 -21.94
CA GLY A 193 -19.59 -13.74 -20.99
C GLY A 193 -18.18 -14.18 -20.57
N ARG A 194 -17.98 -15.49 -20.36
CA ARG A 194 -16.66 -16.08 -20.07
C ARG A 194 -15.70 -15.95 -21.27
N MET A 195 -16.20 -16.16 -22.49
CA MET A 195 -15.41 -15.99 -23.72
C MET A 195 -15.00 -14.52 -23.92
N MET A 196 -15.91 -13.57 -23.69
CA MET A 196 -15.60 -12.14 -23.75
C MET A 196 -14.54 -11.75 -22.71
N SER A 197 -14.71 -12.21 -21.47
CA SER A 197 -13.73 -11.96 -20.39
C SER A 197 -12.36 -12.54 -20.74
N THR A 198 -12.32 -13.76 -21.30
CA THR A 198 -11.08 -14.39 -21.75
C THR A 198 -10.39 -13.59 -22.87
N ALA A 199 -11.17 -13.10 -23.84
CA ALA A 199 -10.63 -12.28 -24.92
C ALA A 199 -10.06 -10.95 -24.40
N GLN A 200 -10.74 -10.31 -23.45
CA GLN A 200 -10.28 -9.07 -22.83
C GLN A 200 -9.04 -9.27 -21.97
N ASP A 201 -9.02 -10.30 -21.11
CA ASP A 201 -7.85 -10.64 -20.30
C ASP A 201 -6.61 -10.93 -21.18
N LEU A 202 -6.81 -11.65 -22.29
CA LEU A 202 -5.74 -11.92 -23.25
C LEU A 202 -5.24 -10.64 -23.91
N PHE A 203 -6.14 -9.75 -24.30
CA PHE A 203 -5.78 -8.44 -24.82
C PHE A 203 -4.95 -7.65 -23.78
N ASP A 204 -5.39 -7.60 -22.53
CA ASP A 204 -4.70 -6.89 -21.45
C ASP A 204 -3.27 -7.43 -21.24
N VAL A 205 -3.09 -8.76 -21.23
CA VAL A 205 -1.76 -9.39 -21.12
C VAL A 205 -0.87 -9.02 -22.30
N LEU A 206 -1.36 -9.23 -23.53
CA LEU A 206 -0.57 -8.95 -24.74
C LEU A 206 -0.24 -7.46 -24.89
N PHE A 207 -1.16 -6.58 -24.48
CA PHE A 207 -0.94 -5.14 -24.52
C PHE A 207 0.11 -4.70 -23.50
N ASN A 208 0.08 -5.25 -22.28
CA ASN A 208 1.11 -4.99 -21.27
C ASN A 208 2.49 -5.51 -21.70
N ASP A 209 2.55 -6.71 -22.29
CA ASP A 209 3.79 -7.28 -22.82
C ASP A 209 4.36 -6.48 -24.01
N TRP A 210 3.50 -5.81 -24.78
CA TRP A 210 3.93 -4.97 -25.90
C TRP A 210 4.47 -3.60 -25.46
N LEU A 211 4.00 -3.07 -24.33
CA LEU A 211 4.44 -1.78 -23.78
C LEU A 211 5.64 -1.87 -22.82
N GLY A 212 5.95 -3.06 -22.30
CA GLY A 212 7.10 -3.33 -21.42
C GLY A 212 8.39 -3.61 -22.16
#